data_AF-A0A3D8VKY5-F1
#
_entry.id   AF-A0A3D8VKY5-F1
#
_cell.length_a   1.000
_cell.length_b   1.000
_cell.length_c   1.000
_cell.angle_alpha   90.00
_cell.angle_beta   90.00
_cell.angle_gamma   90.00
#
_symmetry.space_group_name_H-M   'P 1'
#
loop_
_entity.id
_entity.type
_entity.pdbx_description
1 polymer ?
#
loop_
_entity_poly.entity_id
_entity_poly.type
_entity_poly.pdbx_seq_one_letter_code
_entity_poly.pdbx_strand_id
1 'polypeptide(L)' 'GFVYRPVWYTDVEGADVHATYKDSSNFFMAGHWVDRAGAQGQPVIIKEQEQDVTLIGLEAGFRDHTDYLFRLFSNAIYTK' A
#
# COMPACT_ATOMS: atom_id res chain seq x y z
N GLY A 1 4.28 -15.82 8.98
CA GLY A 1 3.86 -14.47 8.55
C GLY A 1 5.08 -13.65 8.19
N PHE A 2 4.93 -12.67 7.30
CA PHE A 2 5.91 -11.58 7.23
C PHE A 2 6.00 -10.93 8.62
N VAL A 3 7.14 -10.29 8.94
CA VAL A 3 7.19 -9.32 10.05
C VAL A 3 6.27 -8.12 9.76
N TYR A 4 5.95 -7.90 8.48
CA TYR A 4 5.04 -6.93 7.91
C TYR A 4 3.61 -7.50 7.74
N ARG A 5 2.56 -6.75 8.09
CA ARG A 5 1.16 -7.14 7.78
C ARG A 5 0.55 -6.22 6.73
N PRO A 6 0.96 -6.36 5.46
CA PRO A 6 0.41 -5.55 4.39
C PRO A 6 -1.10 -5.82 4.23
N VAL A 7 -1.85 -4.76 3.98
CA VAL A 7 -3.29 -4.80 3.69
C VAL A 7 -3.56 -4.09 2.37
N TRP A 8 -4.69 -4.40 1.76
CA TRP A 8 -5.20 -3.68 0.60
C TRP A 8 -6.61 -3.17 0.88
N TYR A 9 -7.05 -2.21 0.08
CA TYR A 9 -8.37 -1.61 0.18
C TYR A 9 -9.29 -2.15 -0.91
N THR A 10 -10.53 -2.46 -0.55
CA THR A 10 -11.62 -2.80 -1.48
C THR A 10 -12.61 -1.65 -1.53
N ASP A 11 -13.55 -1.69 -2.49
CA ASP A 11 -14.65 -0.71 -2.61
C ASP A 11 -14.16 0.76 -2.74
N VAL A 12 -13.13 0.97 -3.55
CA VAL A 12 -12.41 2.25 -3.68
C VAL A 12 -13.01 3.21 -4.73
N GLU A 13 -14.27 3.03 -5.13
CA GLU A 13 -14.90 3.79 -6.22
C GLU A 13 -14.96 5.32 -5.96
N GLY A 14 -14.96 5.74 -4.69
CA GLY A 14 -14.92 7.15 -4.26
C GLY A 14 -13.55 7.62 -3.76
N ALA A 15 -12.47 6.91 -4.11
CA ALA A 15 -11.12 7.23 -3.70
C ALA A 15 -10.15 7.24 -4.89
N ASP A 16 -9.15 8.10 -4.80
CA ASP A 16 -8.07 8.14 -5.78
C ASP A 16 -7.03 7.06 -5.43
N VAL A 17 -6.83 6.12 -6.35
CA VAL A 17 -5.83 5.06 -6.18
C VAL A 17 -4.44 5.60 -6.55
N HIS A 18 -3.58 5.78 -5.55
CA HIS A 18 -2.22 6.28 -5.74
C HIS A 18 -1.19 5.17 -5.94
N ALA A 19 -1.44 3.97 -5.41
CA ALA A 19 -0.59 2.81 -5.64
C ALA A 19 -1.38 1.50 -5.55
N THR A 20 -1.00 0.54 -6.37
CA THR A 20 -1.50 -0.84 -6.33
C THR A 20 -0.34 -1.80 -6.13
N TYR A 21 -0.62 -3.01 -5.67
CA TYR A 21 0.28 -4.11 -5.94
C TYR A 21 0.40 -4.34 -7.44
N LYS A 22 1.56 -4.83 -7.88
CA LYS A 22 1.79 -5.11 -9.29
C LYS A 22 0.80 -6.19 -9.74
N ASP A 23 0.06 -5.90 -10.81
CA ASP A 23 -0.89 -6.84 -11.40
C ASP A 23 -0.17 -7.87 -12.28
N SER A 24 0.56 -8.77 -11.63
CA SER A 24 1.22 -9.88 -12.28
C SER A 24 1.44 -10.99 -11.28
N SER A 25 1.38 -12.23 -11.71
CA SER A 25 1.61 -13.40 -10.85
C SER A 25 3.00 -13.45 -10.19
N ASN A 26 3.96 -12.66 -10.69
CA ASN A 26 5.33 -12.58 -10.16
C ASN A 26 5.59 -11.40 -9.21
N PHE A 27 4.56 -10.69 -8.75
CA PHE A 27 4.74 -9.51 -7.88
C PHE A 27 5.36 -9.80 -6.51
N PHE A 28 5.23 -11.04 -6.01
CA PHE A 28 5.93 -11.50 -4.81
C PHE A 28 7.13 -12.37 -5.17
N MET A 29 8.24 -11.70 -5.48
CA MET A 29 9.50 -12.37 -5.80
C MET A 29 10.18 -12.98 -4.56
N ALA A 30 9.97 -12.41 -3.37
CA ALA A 30 10.60 -12.88 -2.13
C ALA A 30 9.70 -12.64 -0.90
N GLY A 31 9.94 -13.41 0.16
CA GLY A 31 9.23 -13.31 1.44
C GLY A 31 8.02 -14.25 1.57
N HIS A 32 7.51 -14.39 2.81
CA HIS A 32 6.41 -15.29 3.13
C HIS A 32 5.15 -14.51 3.52
N TRP A 33 4.16 -14.49 2.64
CA TRP A 33 2.85 -13.89 2.86
C TRP A 33 1.76 -14.97 2.77
N VAL A 34 1.11 -15.22 3.91
CA VAL A 34 -0.04 -16.13 4.03
C VAL A 34 -1.28 -15.50 3.36
N ASP A 35 -2.07 -16.28 2.64
CA ASP A 35 -3.34 -15.84 2.01
C ASP A 35 -3.23 -14.70 0.98
N ARG A 36 -2.07 -14.60 0.31
CA ARG A 36 -1.76 -13.54 -0.66
C ARG A 36 -2.56 -13.57 -1.97
N ALA A 37 -3.37 -14.60 -2.21
CA ALA A 37 -4.00 -14.85 -3.51
C ALA A 37 -4.89 -13.68 -3.98
N GLY A 38 -5.52 -12.96 -3.04
CA GLY A 38 -6.39 -11.83 -3.35
C GLY A 38 -5.65 -10.50 -3.59
N ALA A 39 -4.36 -10.40 -3.27
CA ALA A 39 -3.64 -9.13 -3.26
C ALA A 39 -3.19 -8.64 -4.65
N GLN A 40 -3.17 -9.50 -5.67
CA GLN A 40 -2.67 -9.13 -6.99
C GLN A 40 -3.49 -7.98 -7.58
N GLY A 41 -2.82 -6.91 -8.01
CA GLY A 41 -3.46 -5.72 -8.59
C GLY A 41 -4.24 -4.86 -7.59
N GLN A 42 -4.33 -5.24 -6.31
CA GLN A 42 -5.18 -4.53 -5.37
C GLN A 42 -4.61 -3.17 -4.95
N PRO A 43 -5.46 -2.17 -4.69
CA PRO A 43 -5.07 -0.87 -4.15
C PRO A 43 -4.39 -0.99 -2.78
N VAL A 44 -3.26 -0.34 -2.61
CA VAL A 44 -2.48 -0.35 -1.35
C VAL A 44 -2.26 1.06 -0.79
N ILE A 45 -2.37 2.10 -1.62
CA ILE A 45 -2.42 3.49 -1.16
C ILE A 45 -3.56 4.19 -1.87
N ILE A 46 -4.50 4.74 -1.11
CA ILE A 46 -5.65 5.48 -1.62
C ILE A 46 -5.77 6.83 -0.90
N LYS A 47 -6.34 7.82 -1.58
CA LYS A 47 -6.71 9.11 -1.00
C LYS A 47 -8.22 9.33 -1.15
N GLU A 48 -8.87 9.76 -0.08
CA GLU A 48 -10.28 10.16 -0.16
C GLU A 48 -10.42 11.42 -1.03
N GLN A 49 -11.46 11.49 -1.85
CA GLN A 49 -11.65 12.61 -2.79
C GLN A 49 -12.13 13.89 -2.09
N GLU A 50 -13.00 13.73 -1.10
CA GLU A 50 -13.68 14.85 -0.42
C GLU A 50 -13.00 15.28 0.88
N GLN A 51 -11.99 14.52 1.33
CA GLN A 51 -11.31 14.76 2.60
C GLN A 51 -9.80 14.60 2.41
N ASP A 52 -9.01 15.37 3.15
CA ASP A 52 -7.55 15.23 3.10
C ASP A 52 -7.08 14.06 3.96
N VAL A 53 -7.47 12.85 3.55
CA VAL A 53 -7.19 11.59 4.21
C VAL A 53 -6.53 10.65 3.21
N THR A 54 -5.30 10.23 3.54
CA THR A 54 -4.58 9.20 2.78
C THR A 54 -4.46 7.94 3.64
N LEU A 55 -4.88 6.81 3.07
CA LEU A 55 -4.79 5.50 3.68
C LEU A 55 -3.63 4.73 3.06
N ILE A 56 -2.71 4.25 3.91
CA ILE A 56 -1.51 3.51 3.49
C ILE A 56 -1.57 2.09 4.08
N GLY A 57 -1.75 1.09 3.22
CA GLY A 57 -1.83 -0.33 3.57
C GLY A 57 -0.48 -1.01 3.79
N LEU A 58 0.56 -0.20 3.96
CA LEU A 58 1.94 -0.60 4.25
C LEU A 58 2.31 -0.05 5.62
N GLU A 59 3.13 -0.75 6.38
CA GLU A 59 3.76 -0.19 7.59
C GLU A 59 4.88 0.78 7.18
N ALA A 60 4.53 1.94 6.61
CA ALA A 60 5.49 2.89 6.05
C ALA A 60 6.43 3.53 7.10
N GLY A 61 6.10 3.37 8.39
CA GLY A 61 6.94 3.81 9.52
C GLY A 61 7.82 2.70 10.11
N PHE A 62 7.74 1.48 9.56
CA PHE A 62 8.57 0.39 10.00
C PHE A 62 10.02 0.61 9.54
N ARG A 63 10.93 0.74 10.50
CA ARG A 63 12.31 1.21 10.26
C ARG A 63 13.26 0.15 9.70
N ASP A 64 12.91 -1.13 9.78
CA ASP A 64 13.90 -2.19 9.64
C ASP A 64 14.07 -2.73 8.20
N HIS A 65 13.09 -2.61 7.30
CA HIS A 65 13.06 -3.52 6.15
C HIS A 65 12.72 -2.98 4.75
N THR A 66 12.52 -1.68 4.50
CA THR A 66 12.46 -1.20 3.10
C THR A 66 12.86 0.26 2.95
N ASP A 67 13.84 0.49 2.07
CA ASP A 67 14.26 1.84 1.71
C ASP A 67 13.09 2.67 1.16
N TYR A 68 13.15 3.98 1.40
CA TYR A 68 12.23 4.99 0.84
C TYR A 68 10.78 4.98 1.34
N LEU A 69 10.37 4.08 2.24
CA LEU A 69 8.98 4.09 2.76
C LEU A 69 8.59 5.39 3.47
N PHE A 70 9.53 6.03 4.18
CA PHE A 70 9.27 7.33 4.82
C PHE A 70 8.89 8.43 3.84
N ARG A 71 9.32 8.33 2.57
CA ARG A 71 8.92 9.29 1.53
C ARG A 71 7.44 9.20 1.21
N LEU A 72 6.79 8.05 1.45
CA LEU A 72 5.34 7.92 1.29
C LEU A 72 4.60 8.82 2.29
N PHE A 73 5.08 8.93 3.53
CA PHE A 73 4.53 9.90 4.49
C PHE A 73 4.78 11.34 4.05
N SER A 74 6.00 11.65 3.62
CA SER A 74 6.30 13.00 3.12
C SER A 74 5.40 13.38 1.96
N ASN A 75 5.17 12.46 1.01
CA ASN A 75 4.28 12.68 -0.12
C ASN A 75 2.83 12.86 0.33
N ALA A 76 2.36 12.09 1.31
CA ALA A 76 1.00 12.21 1.83
C ALA A 76 0.76 13.54 2.56
N ILE A 77 1.75 14.03 3.32
CA ILE A 77 1.66 15.29 4.09
C ILE A 77 1.85 16.51 3.20
N TYR A 78 2.80 16.45 2.27
CA TYR A 78 3.21 17.58 1.44
C TYR A 78 2.67 17.46 0.01
N THR A 79 1.39 17.10 -0.12
CA THR A 79 0.71 17.17 -1.42
C THR A 79 0.52 18.64 -1.84
N LYS A 80 0.75 18.94 -3.13
CA LYS A 80 0.58 20.29 -3.71
C LYS A 80 -0.87 20.54 -4.09
#